data_AF-A0A383E3Z3-F1
#
_entry.id   AF-A0A383E3Z3-F1
#
_cell.length_a   1.000
_cell.length_b   1.000
_cell.length_c   1.000
_cell.angle_alpha   90.00
_cell.angle_beta   90.00
_cell.angle_gamma   90.00
#
_symmetry.space_group_name_H-M   'P 1'
#
loop_
_entity.id
_entity.type
_entity.pdbx_description
1 polymer ?
#
loop_
_entity_poly.entity_id
_entity_poly.type
_entity_poly.pdbx_seq_one_letter_code
_entity_poly.pdbx_strand_id
1 'polypeptide(L)'
;IKGELGHSLYEEVIGLRSDQNQPIFDSTLEYNINQALVQAVSTGVIKKVITFSKGGLATALLGLYLKLNCEYGIKIHISRKLKQEELLFGESFGSALVVIGEKELMEFQRICMLHGIPSSTIGRLQIKKEISVNNILTIPEKVLKTLPE
;
A
#
# COMPACT_ATOMS: atom_id res chain seq x y z
N ILE A 1 -6.65 -4.89 0.71
CA ILE A 1 -5.65 -5.92 1.10
C ILE A 1 -6.37 -7.23 1.37
N LYS A 2 -6.12 -8.20 0.49
CA LYS A 2 -6.70 -9.56 0.51
C LYS A 2 -5.77 -10.56 1.20
N GLY A 3 -4.45 -10.32 1.18
CA GLY A 3 -3.47 -11.17 1.87
C GLY A 3 -3.12 -12.45 1.09
N GLU A 4 -3.25 -12.41 -0.24
CA GLU A 4 -3.04 -13.57 -1.12
C GLU A 4 -1.53 -13.82 -1.32
N LEU A 5 -1.04 -14.99 -0.93
CA LEU A 5 0.39 -15.34 -1.01
C LEU A 5 0.72 -16.41 -2.07
N GLY A 6 -0.26 -17.10 -2.65
CA GLY A 6 0.00 -18.17 -3.62
C GLY A 6 0.73 -17.64 -4.86
N HIS A 7 1.87 -18.23 -5.20
CA HIS A 7 2.77 -17.78 -6.28
C HIS A 7 3.26 -16.33 -6.16
N SER A 8 3.23 -15.75 -4.96
CA SER A 8 3.76 -14.42 -4.71
C SER A 8 5.28 -14.38 -4.70
N LEU A 9 5.85 -13.17 -4.76
CA LEU A 9 7.29 -12.94 -4.55
C LEU A 9 7.76 -13.49 -3.19
N TYR A 10 6.89 -13.50 -2.17
CA TYR A 10 7.23 -14.04 -0.86
C TYR A 10 7.55 -15.53 -0.93
N GLU A 11 6.70 -16.33 -1.60
CA GLU A 11 6.94 -17.77 -1.80
C GLU A 11 8.21 -18.07 -2.59
N GLU A 12 8.47 -17.26 -3.62
CA GLU A 12 9.69 -17.35 -4.44
C GLU A 12 10.94 -17.14 -3.58
N VAL A 13 10.93 -16.12 -2.71
CA VAL A 13 12.08 -15.78 -1.84
C VAL A 13 12.29 -16.81 -0.74
N ILE A 14 11.23 -17.33 -0.11
CA ILE A 14 11.38 -18.33 0.97
C ILE A 14 11.60 -19.76 0.44
N GLY A 15 11.42 -19.98 -0.87
CA GLY A 15 11.58 -21.30 -1.50
C GLY A 15 10.48 -22.31 -1.13
N LEU A 16 9.34 -21.86 -0.62
CA LEU A 16 8.21 -22.69 -0.21
C LEU A 16 6.99 -22.32 -1.05
N ARG A 17 6.35 -23.34 -1.65
CA ARG A 17 5.04 -23.20 -2.29
C ARG A 17 3.99 -23.63 -1.30
N SER A 18 3.01 -22.76 -1.03
CA SER A 18 1.87 -23.09 -0.19
C SER A 18 0.61 -23.27 -1.04
N ASP A 19 -0.33 -24.08 -0.56
CA ASP A 19 -1.69 -24.18 -1.13
C ASP A 19 -2.55 -22.95 -0.79
N GLN A 20 -1.93 -21.78 -0.60
CA GLN A 20 -2.63 -20.55 -0.30
C GLN A 20 -3.32 -19.98 -1.54
N ASN A 21 -4.34 -19.15 -1.29
CA ASN A 21 -5.07 -18.48 -2.35
C ASN A 21 -4.12 -17.65 -3.22
N GLN A 22 -4.22 -17.90 -4.53
CA GLN A 22 -3.52 -17.12 -5.54
C GLN A 22 -4.14 -15.73 -5.64
N PRO A 23 -3.33 -14.69 -5.92
CA PRO A 23 -3.84 -13.36 -6.17
C PRO A 23 -4.89 -13.35 -7.29
N ILE A 24 -6.10 -12.89 -6.98
CA ILE A 24 -7.18 -12.82 -7.96
C ILE A 24 -7.15 -11.47 -8.66
N PHE A 25 -6.87 -11.50 -9.97
CA PHE A 25 -6.99 -10.33 -10.84
C PHE A 25 -8.45 -10.09 -11.21
N ASP A 26 -9.00 -8.97 -10.73
CA ASP A 26 -10.34 -8.49 -11.08
C ASP A 26 -10.19 -7.24 -11.96
N SER A 27 -10.45 -7.40 -13.25
CA SER A 27 -10.32 -6.33 -14.23
C SER A 27 -11.26 -5.14 -13.97
N THR A 28 -12.44 -5.41 -13.40
CA THR A 28 -13.41 -4.36 -13.08
C THR A 28 -12.94 -3.54 -11.90
N LEU A 29 -12.44 -4.20 -10.85
CA LEU A 29 -11.86 -3.52 -9.69
C LEU A 29 -10.65 -2.68 -10.10
N GLU A 30 -9.75 -3.23 -10.93
CA GLU A 30 -8.58 -2.52 -11.44
C GLU A 30 -8.98 -1.29 -12.26
N TYR A 31 -9.96 -1.43 -13.16
CA TYR A 31 -10.49 -0.31 -13.92
C TYR A 31 -11.03 0.79 -13.00
N ASN A 32 -11.92 0.45 -12.07
CA ASN A 32 -12.55 1.41 -11.17
C ASN A 32 -11.55 2.14 -10.27
N ILE A 33 -10.51 1.42 -9.79
CA ILE A 33 -9.42 2.04 -9.01
C ILE A 33 -8.65 3.03 -9.86
N ASN A 34 -8.27 2.66 -11.08
CA ASN A 34 -7.55 3.56 -11.97
C ASN A 34 -8.38 4.81 -12.29
N GLN A 35 -9.68 4.67 -12.54
CA GLN A 35 -10.57 5.82 -12.76
C GLN A 35 -10.65 6.75 -11.54
N ALA A 36 -10.77 6.19 -10.34
CA ALA A 36 -10.78 6.97 -9.10
C ALA A 36 -9.45 7.71 -8.87
N LEU A 37 -8.32 7.04 -9.13
CA LEU A 37 -6.99 7.64 -9.00
C LEU A 37 -6.76 8.75 -10.03
N VAL A 38 -7.13 8.54 -11.30
CA VAL A 38 -7.02 9.55 -12.35
C VAL A 38 -7.82 10.80 -11.98
N GLN A 39 -9.07 10.63 -11.53
CA GLN A 39 -9.89 11.75 -11.09
C GLN A 39 -9.29 12.46 -9.87
N ALA A 40 -8.84 11.73 -8.86
CA ALA A 40 -8.30 12.33 -7.65
C ALA A 40 -6.94 13.03 -7.86
N VAL A 41 -6.13 12.57 -8.83
CA VAL A 41 -4.92 13.28 -9.25
C VAL A 41 -5.27 14.54 -10.05
N SER A 42 -6.23 14.45 -11.00
CA SER A 42 -6.59 15.60 -11.84
C SER A 42 -7.26 16.74 -11.07
N THR A 43 -7.95 16.43 -9.96
CA THR A 43 -8.55 17.43 -9.06
C THR A 43 -7.60 17.90 -7.95
N GLY A 44 -6.35 17.41 -7.91
CA GLY A 44 -5.35 17.82 -6.92
C GLY A 44 -5.60 17.28 -5.50
N VAL A 45 -6.45 16.27 -5.35
CA VAL A 45 -6.80 15.64 -4.07
C VAL A 45 -5.66 14.74 -3.58
N ILE A 46 -5.02 14.00 -4.49
CA ILE A 46 -3.88 13.13 -4.19
C ILE A 46 -2.55 13.86 -4.38
N LYS A 47 -1.67 13.76 -3.38
CA LYS A 47 -0.29 14.26 -3.43
C LYS A 47 0.69 13.22 -3.99
N LYS A 48 0.54 11.97 -3.55
CA LYS A 48 1.35 10.83 -4.02
C LYS A 48 0.50 9.56 -4.03
N VAL A 49 0.79 8.66 -4.96
CA VAL A 49 0.13 7.36 -5.07
C VAL A 49 1.13 6.27 -5.44
N ILE A 50 0.91 5.08 -4.90
CA ILE A 50 1.54 3.84 -5.34
C ILE A 50 0.51 2.71 -5.34
N THR A 51 0.47 1.93 -6.41
CA THR A 51 -0.39 0.75 -6.51
C THR A 51 0.32 -0.45 -5.91
N PHE A 52 -0.45 -1.41 -5.41
CA PHE A 52 0.07 -2.67 -4.90
C PHE A 52 0.42 -3.56 -6.09
N SER A 53 1.53 -4.26 -5.98
CA SER A 53 2.02 -5.17 -7.01
C SER A 53 2.78 -6.32 -6.35
N LYS A 54 3.82 -6.84 -7.00
CA LYS A 54 4.66 -7.89 -6.45
C LYS A 54 5.31 -7.48 -5.13
N GLY A 55 5.31 -8.39 -4.16
CA GLY A 55 5.82 -8.16 -2.81
C GLY A 55 4.90 -7.35 -1.87
N GLY A 56 3.67 -7.03 -2.31
CA GLY A 56 2.58 -6.60 -1.44
C GLY A 56 2.76 -5.23 -0.78
N LEU A 57 2.32 -5.12 0.48
CA LEU A 57 2.32 -3.87 1.23
C LEU A 57 3.73 -3.38 1.53
N ALA A 58 4.67 -4.29 1.82
CA ALA A 58 6.04 -3.94 2.19
C ALA A 58 6.76 -3.21 1.04
N THR A 59 6.66 -3.72 -0.19
CA THR A 59 7.25 -3.09 -1.37
C THR A 59 6.54 -1.79 -1.72
N ALA A 60 5.21 -1.73 -1.57
CA ALA A 60 4.45 -0.50 -1.78
C ALA A 60 4.84 0.61 -0.78
N LEU A 61 5.04 0.29 0.49
CA LEU A 61 5.50 1.27 1.49
C LEU A 61 6.90 1.77 1.19
N LEU A 62 7.81 0.88 0.77
CA LEU A 62 9.15 1.29 0.39
C LEU A 62 9.13 2.20 -0.85
N GLY A 63 8.38 1.82 -1.88
CA GLY A 63 8.22 2.65 -3.07
C GLY A 63 7.57 4.01 -2.76
N LEU A 64 6.63 4.06 -1.82
CA LEU A 64 6.05 5.31 -1.35
C LEU A 64 7.08 6.19 -0.63
N TYR A 65 7.90 5.61 0.24
CA TYR A 65 8.98 6.30 0.94
C TYR A 65 9.97 6.94 -0.04
N LEU A 66 10.38 6.21 -1.08
CA LEU A 66 11.23 6.73 -2.15
C LEU A 66 10.54 7.85 -2.95
N LYS A 67 9.24 7.70 -3.30
CA LYS A 67 8.44 8.76 -3.95
C LYS A 67 8.26 10.03 -3.12
N LEU A 68 8.47 9.94 -1.81
CA LEU A 68 8.48 11.04 -0.84
C LEU A 68 9.89 11.60 -0.60
N ASN A 69 10.86 11.29 -1.46
CA ASN A 69 12.25 11.74 -1.40
C ASN A 69 12.95 11.42 -0.06
N CYS A 70 12.52 10.35 0.63
CA CYS A 70 13.06 9.97 1.94
C CYS A 70 12.95 11.08 3.01
N GLU A 71 12.01 12.01 2.85
CA GLU A 71 11.83 13.16 3.74
C GLU A 71 10.98 12.81 4.98
N TYR A 72 10.07 11.85 4.85
CA TYR A 72 9.07 11.52 5.87
C TYR A 72 9.13 10.03 6.23
N GLY A 73 8.95 9.72 7.51
CA GLY A 73 8.61 8.36 7.91
C GLY A 73 7.15 8.03 7.64
N ILE A 74 6.84 6.75 7.68
CA ILE A 74 5.50 6.21 7.40
C ILE A 74 5.10 5.33 8.58
N LYS A 75 4.03 5.71 9.29
CA LYS A 75 3.44 4.88 10.33
C LYS A 75 2.04 4.49 9.95
N ILE A 76 1.83 3.18 9.76
CA ILE A 76 0.52 2.62 9.46
C ILE A 76 0.07 1.61 10.51
N HIS A 77 -1.23 1.59 10.71
CA HIS A 77 -1.95 0.61 11.50
C HIS A 77 -3.09 0.00 10.68
N ILE A 78 -3.07 -1.31 10.48
CA ILE A 78 -4.09 -2.06 9.74
C ILE A 78 -4.66 -3.14 10.64
N SER A 79 -5.94 -2.99 10.98
CA SER A 79 -6.70 -3.94 11.77
C SER A 79 -7.44 -4.92 10.86
N ARG A 80 -6.74 -5.95 10.38
CA ARG A 80 -7.33 -7.08 9.64
C ARG A 80 -6.92 -8.40 10.29
N LYS A 81 -7.81 -9.40 10.24
CA LYS A 81 -7.53 -10.78 10.67
C LYS A 81 -6.73 -11.50 9.57
N LEU A 82 -5.48 -11.10 9.39
CA LEU A 82 -4.50 -11.73 8.50
C LEU A 82 -3.27 -12.11 9.32
N LYS A 83 -2.54 -13.14 8.89
CA LYS A 83 -1.22 -13.42 9.41
C LYS A 83 -0.25 -12.30 9.05
N GLN A 84 0.89 -12.24 9.75
CA GLN A 84 1.84 -11.16 9.59
C GLN A 84 2.43 -11.11 8.17
N GLU A 85 2.77 -12.28 7.64
CA GLU A 85 3.27 -12.48 6.28
C GLU A 85 2.22 -12.13 5.21
N GLU A 86 0.96 -12.51 5.41
CA GLU A 86 -0.15 -12.18 4.51
C GLU A 86 -0.40 -10.66 4.47
N LEU A 87 -0.31 -9.99 5.62
CA LEU A 87 -0.49 -8.55 5.71
C LEU A 87 0.65 -7.77 5.03
N LEU A 88 1.89 -8.20 5.23
CA LEU A 88 3.07 -7.51 4.73
C LEU A 88 3.36 -7.81 3.26
N PHE A 89 3.24 -9.07 2.87
CA PHE A 89 3.73 -9.56 1.57
C PHE A 89 2.62 -10.11 0.67
N GLY A 90 1.39 -10.20 1.16
CA GLY A 90 0.25 -10.60 0.34
C GLY A 90 0.05 -9.65 -0.84
N GLU A 91 0.10 -10.20 -2.04
CA GLU A 91 -0.09 -9.45 -3.28
C GLU A 91 -1.59 -9.21 -3.45
N SER A 92 -2.00 -7.94 -3.44
CA SER A 92 -3.41 -7.54 -3.53
C SER A 92 -3.59 -6.62 -4.71
N PHE A 93 -3.75 -7.20 -5.90
CA PHE A 93 -4.14 -6.46 -7.10
C PHE A 93 -5.48 -5.73 -6.89
N GLY A 94 -5.64 -4.58 -7.54
CA GLY A 94 -6.75 -3.67 -7.29
C GLY A 94 -6.65 -3.07 -5.90
N SER A 95 -5.49 -2.52 -5.52
CA SER A 95 -5.31 -1.74 -4.30
C SER A 95 -4.24 -0.67 -4.49
N ALA A 96 -4.37 0.46 -3.80
CA ALA A 96 -3.42 1.56 -3.85
C ALA A 96 -3.22 2.21 -2.48
N LEU A 97 -2.00 2.68 -2.21
CA LEU A 97 -1.70 3.62 -1.15
C LEU A 97 -1.71 5.04 -1.73
N VAL A 98 -2.42 5.94 -1.04
CA VAL A 98 -2.47 7.35 -1.40
C VAL A 98 -2.01 8.21 -0.22
N VAL A 99 -1.35 9.30 -0.54
CA VAL A 99 -1.05 10.39 0.40
C VAL A 99 -1.92 11.56 0.00
N ILE A 100 -2.76 11.98 0.94
CA ILE A 100 -3.67 13.12 0.83
C ILE A 100 -3.44 14.05 2.02
N GLY A 101 -3.81 15.32 1.92
CA GLY A 101 -3.88 16.17 3.10
C GLY A 101 -5.20 15.96 3.86
N GLU A 102 -5.25 16.45 5.10
CA GLU A 102 -6.42 16.27 5.96
C GLU A 102 -7.66 16.98 5.40
N LYS A 103 -7.48 18.14 4.75
CA LYS A 103 -8.58 18.90 4.14
C LYS A 103 -9.18 18.20 2.91
N GLU A 104 -8.40 17.37 2.22
CA GLU A 104 -8.83 16.63 1.03
C GLU A 104 -9.48 15.27 1.37
N LEU A 105 -9.48 14.84 2.64
CA LEU A 105 -9.97 13.52 3.05
C LEU A 105 -11.42 13.25 2.62
N MET A 106 -12.33 14.20 2.85
CA MET A 106 -13.74 14.05 2.51
C MET A 106 -13.95 13.95 0.99
N GLU A 107 -13.22 14.77 0.23
CA GLU A 107 -13.33 14.77 -1.23
C GLU A 107 -12.76 13.47 -1.82
N PHE A 108 -11.66 12.97 -1.27
CA PHE A 108 -11.11 11.67 -1.67
C PHE A 108 -12.11 10.53 -1.42
N GLN A 109 -12.74 10.49 -0.24
CA GLN A 109 -13.76 9.51 0.08
C GLN A 109 -14.95 9.58 -0.89
N ARG A 110 -15.39 10.80 -1.24
CA ARG A 110 -16.45 11.02 -2.23
C ARG A 110 -16.08 10.47 -3.61
N ILE A 111 -14.85 10.71 -4.09
CA ILE A 111 -14.37 10.16 -5.36
C ILE A 111 -14.34 8.63 -5.32
N CYS A 112 -13.82 8.04 -4.25
CA CYS A 112 -13.82 6.58 -4.10
C CYS A 112 -15.24 6.00 -4.11
N MET A 113 -16.19 6.62 -3.41
CA MET A 113 -17.60 6.20 -3.42
C MET A 113 -18.23 6.27 -4.80
N LEU A 114 -17.95 7.33 -5.58
CA LEU A 114 -18.46 7.50 -6.94
C LEU A 114 -18.04 6.35 -7.87
N HIS A 115 -16.83 5.82 -7.69
CA HIS A 115 -16.28 4.71 -8.47
C HIS A 115 -16.49 3.34 -7.80
N GLY A 116 -17.24 3.27 -6.69
CA GLY A 116 -17.52 2.02 -5.98
C GLY A 116 -16.29 1.39 -5.31
N ILE A 117 -15.28 2.18 -4.97
CA ILE A 117 -14.03 1.71 -4.37
C ILE A 117 -14.04 1.92 -2.85
N PRO A 118 -13.79 0.88 -2.05
CA PRO A 118 -13.61 1.05 -0.61
C PRO A 118 -12.29 1.77 -0.32
N SER A 119 -12.35 2.80 0.53
CA SER A 119 -11.16 3.50 1.01
C SER A 119 -11.12 3.50 2.54
N SER A 120 -9.92 3.54 3.10
CA SER A 120 -9.71 3.58 4.56
C SER A 120 -8.41 4.28 4.88
N THR A 121 -8.43 5.15 5.89
CA THR A 121 -7.21 5.77 6.42
C THR A 121 -6.47 4.76 7.27
N ILE A 122 -5.26 4.40 6.87
CA ILE A 122 -4.45 3.40 7.57
C ILE A 122 -3.31 4.01 8.39
N GLY A 123 -3.05 5.31 8.33
CA GLY A 123 -1.88 5.87 8.99
C GLY A 123 -1.60 7.32 8.62
N ARG A 124 -0.40 7.78 9.01
CA ARG A 124 0.08 9.15 8.79
C ARG A 124 1.58 9.16 8.50
N LEU A 125 2.01 10.20 7.79
CA LEU A 125 3.43 10.52 7.65
C LEU A 125 3.97 11.07 8.98
N GLN A 126 5.25 10.84 9.24
CA GLN A 126 5.92 11.24 10.48
C GLN A 126 7.23 11.98 10.20
N ILE A 127 7.66 12.80 11.15
CA ILE A 127 8.96 13.49 11.12
C ILE A 127 10.10 12.47 11.28
N LYS A 128 9.91 11.48 12.16
CA LYS A 128 10.87 10.39 12.35
C LYS A 128 10.89 9.52 11.09
N LYS A 129 12.03 9.44 10.42
CA LYS A 129 12.20 8.81 9.09
C LYS A 129 12.31 7.28 9.15
N GLU A 130 11.33 6.63 9.77
CA GLU A 130 11.21 5.18 9.80
C GLU A 130 9.91 4.72 9.15
N ILE A 131 9.89 3.47 8.67
CA ILE A 131 8.65 2.82 8.22
C ILE A 131 8.21 1.86 9.33
N SER A 132 6.98 2.00 9.80
CA SER A 132 6.40 1.13 10.83
C SER A 132 5.02 0.63 10.41
N VAL A 133 4.80 -0.68 10.59
CA VAL A 133 3.54 -1.36 10.29
C VAL A 133 3.09 -2.13 11.51
N ASN A 134 1.99 -1.69 12.12
CA ASN A 134 1.49 -2.24 13.39
C ASN A 134 2.63 -2.33 14.42
N ASN A 135 2.75 -3.47 15.09
CA ASN A 135 3.89 -3.86 15.93
C ASN A 135 4.66 -5.03 15.28
N ILE A 136 4.57 -5.17 13.95
CA ILE A 136 5.07 -6.33 13.20
C ILE A 136 6.37 -6.00 12.49
N LEU A 137 6.45 -4.81 11.89
CA LEU A 137 7.60 -4.37 11.11
C LEU A 137 7.99 -2.95 11.51
N THR A 138 9.30 -2.74 11.74
CA THR A 138 9.89 -1.40 11.88
C THR A 138 11.21 -1.38 11.12
N ILE A 139 11.30 -0.54 10.09
CA ILE A 139 12.52 -0.33 9.31
C ILE A 139 13.09 1.03 9.69
N PRO A 140 14.22 1.08 10.41
CA PRO A 140 14.82 2.34 10.85
C PRO A 140 15.48 3.08 9.67
N GLU A 141 15.60 4.40 9.81
CA GLU A 141 16.24 5.28 8.81
C GLU A 141 17.62 4.79 8.36
N LYS A 142 18.40 4.22 9.30
CA LYS A 142 19.74 3.70 9.03
C LYS A 142 19.74 2.62 7.93
N VAL A 143 18.73 1.76 7.90
CA VAL A 143 18.58 0.70 6.89
C VAL A 143 17.99 1.27 5.60
N LEU A 144 17.08 2.24 5.69
CA LEU A 144 16.50 2.88 4.51
C LEU A 144 17.55 3.67 3.71
N LYS A 145 18.55 4.25 4.37
CA LYS A 145 19.67 4.96 3.73
C LYS A 145 20.68 4.07 3.00
N THR A 146 20.67 2.76 3.25
CA THR A 146 21.57 1.82 2.57
C THR A 146 21.00 1.29 1.26
N LEU A 147 19.76 1.68 0.92
CA LEU A 147 19.14 1.26 -0.33
C LEU A 147 19.79 1.98 -1.52
N PRO A 148 20.08 1.26 -2.61
CA PRO A 148 20.61 1.87 -3.83
C PRO A 148 19.57 2.85 -4.42
N GLU A 149 20.07 3.93 -5.05
CA GLU A 149 19.26 4.90 -5.80
C GLU A 149 18.58 4.27 -7.02
#